data_AF-A0A5A8AKW0-F1
#
_entry.id   AF-A0A5A8AKW0-F1
#
_cell.length_a   1.000
_cell.length_b   1.000
_cell.length_c   1.000
_cell.angle_alpha   90.00
_cell.angle_beta   90.00
_cell.angle_gamma   90.00
#
_symmetry.space_group_name_H-M   'P 1'
#
loop_
_entity.id
_entity.type
_entity.pdbx_description
1 polymer ?
#
loop_
_entity_poly.entity_id
_entity_poly.type
_entity_poly.pdbx_seq_one_letter_code
_entity_poly.pdbx_strand_id
1 'polypeptide(L)'
;MKIYEKIREYSKGKGETMREIAEKYGVTPQAIQMYFSGKNAMPLNFLVWYIEEHPEIDLYALFSKEHNQIVSEPRAEYHKKYRKQHVIDRIINILEEEL
;
A
#
# COMPACT_ATOMS: atom_id res chain seq x y z
N MET A 1 7.12 4.77 11.14
CA MET A 1 7.88 4.24 9.97
C MET A 1 7.53 5.03 8.71
N LYS A 2 8.44 5.14 7.74
CA LYS A 2 8.15 5.66 6.40
C LYS A 2 7.36 4.64 5.57
N ILE A 3 6.67 5.11 4.53
CA ILE A 3 5.80 4.27 3.67
C ILE A 3 6.54 3.05 3.12
N TYR A 4 7.75 3.24 2.56
CA TYR A 4 8.51 2.12 2.00
C TYR A 4 8.93 1.08 3.04
N GLU A 5 9.14 1.48 4.30
CA GLU A 5 9.47 0.56 5.39
C GLU A 5 8.25 -0.27 5.75
N LYS A 6 7.08 0.36 5.82
CA LYS A 6 5.82 -0.32 6.13
C LYS A 6 5.46 -1.36 5.07
N ILE A 7 5.56 -0.99 3.80
CA ILE A 7 5.32 -1.90 2.67
C ILE A 7 6.29 -3.07 2.75
N ARG A 8 7.59 -2.80 2.94
CA ARG A 8 8.61 -3.85 3.07
C ARG A 8 8.32 -4.82 4.21
N GLU A 9 8.00 -4.32 5.40
CA GLU A 9 7.69 -5.20 6.54
C GLU A 9 6.42 -6.01 6.31
N TYR A 10 5.39 -5.42 5.67
CA TYR A 10 4.19 -6.13 5.28
C TYR A 10 4.48 -7.25 4.26
N SER A 11 5.19 -6.96 3.17
CA SER A 11 5.57 -7.97 2.16
C SER A 11 6.35 -9.12 2.80
N LYS A 12 7.28 -8.78 3.71
CA LYS A 12 8.07 -9.77 4.46
C LYS A 12 7.17 -10.63 5.36
N GLY A 13 6.19 -10.03 6.03
CA GLY A 13 5.20 -10.76 6.84
C GLY A 13 4.31 -11.70 6.02
N LYS A 14 4.07 -11.37 4.75
CA LYS A 14 3.35 -12.22 3.78
C LYS A 14 4.23 -13.30 3.13
N GLY A 15 5.54 -13.25 3.33
CA GLY A 15 6.49 -14.17 2.71
C GLY A 15 6.78 -13.85 1.24
N GLU A 16 6.42 -12.66 0.76
CA GLU A 16 6.67 -12.26 -0.61
C GLU A 16 8.15 -11.99 -0.86
N THR A 17 8.67 -12.53 -1.96
CA THR A 17 10.03 -12.24 -2.39
C THR A 17 10.06 -11.04 -3.35
N MET A 18 11.19 -10.33 -3.36
CA MET A 18 11.40 -9.23 -4.33
C MET A 18 11.26 -9.71 -5.78
N ARG A 19 11.60 -10.99 -6.05
CA ARG A 19 11.49 -11.58 -7.39
C ARG A 19 10.03 -11.73 -7.82
N GLU A 20 9.17 -12.22 -6.94
CA GLU A 20 7.74 -12.40 -7.22
C GLU A 20 7.04 -11.05 -7.42
N ILE A 21 7.33 -10.06 -6.56
CA ILE A 21 6.77 -8.72 -6.68
C ILE A 21 7.20 -8.08 -8.01
N ALA A 22 8.48 -8.22 -8.37
CA ALA A 22 9.02 -7.69 -9.61
C ALA A 22 8.39 -8.34 -10.85
N GLU A 23 8.21 -9.66 -10.82
CA GLU A 23 7.59 -10.44 -11.89
C GLU A 23 6.12 -10.04 -12.10
N LYS A 24 5.34 -9.93 -11.02
CA LYS A 24 3.93 -9.51 -11.10
C LYS A 24 3.76 -8.07 -11.60
N TYR A 25 4.62 -7.15 -11.16
CA TYR A 25 4.54 -5.73 -11.54
C TYR A 25 5.14 -5.45 -12.93
N GLY A 26 6.07 -6.29 -13.40
CA GLY A 26 6.76 -6.12 -14.68
C GLY A 26 8.01 -5.25 -14.61
N VAL A 27 8.80 -5.37 -13.54
CA VAL A 27 10.09 -4.67 -13.37
C VAL A 27 11.20 -5.63 -12.94
N THR A 28 12.42 -5.12 -12.72
CA THR A 28 13.53 -5.92 -12.19
C THR A 28 13.47 -6.02 -10.65
N PRO A 29 13.97 -7.11 -10.05
CA PRO A 29 14.07 -7.23 -8.58
C PRO A 29 14.88 -6.09 -7.94
N GLN A 30 15.87 -5.56 -8.66
CA GLN A 30 16.67 -4.42 -8.23
C GLN A 30 15.82 -3.15 -8.09
N ALA A 31 14.87 -2.90 -9.00
CA ALA A 31 13.96 -1.77 -8.89
C ALA A 31 13.12 -1.84 -7.60
N ILE A 32 12.56 -3.02 -7.30
CA ILE A 32 11.81 -3.26 -6.05
C ILE A 32 12.71 -3.04 -4.82
N GLN A 33 13.95 -3.54 -4.85
CA GLN A 33 14.92 -3.31 -3.78
C GLN A 33 15.19 -1.81 -3.55
N MET A 34 15.31 -1.02 -4.63
CA MET A 34 15.52 0.42 -4.52
C MET A 34 14.31 1.14 -3.92
N TYR A 35 13.09 0.70 -4.23
CA TYR A 35 11.86 1.23 -3.61
C TYR A 35 11.81 0.89 -2.12
N PHE A 36 12.07 -0.36 -1.74
CA PHE A 36 11.95 -0.85 -0.36
C PHE A 36 13.10 -0.40 0.56
N SER A 37 14.20 0.07 -0.02
CA SER A 37 15.29 0.71 0.73
C SER A 37 15.12 2.23 0.87
N GLY A 38 14.16 2.83 0.16
CA GLY A 38 13.99 4.28 0.10
C GLY A 38 15.11 5.01 -0.63
N LYS A 39 15.99 4.29 -1.34
CA LYS A 39 17.06 4.87 -2.17
C LYS A 39 16.48 5.58 -3.39
N ASN A 40 15.41 5.03 -3.95
CA ASN A 40 14.59 5.69 -4.95
C ASN A 40 13.21 6.00 -4.38
N ALA A 41 12.63 7.10 -4.85
CA ALA A 41 11.21 7.36 -4.63
C ALA A 41 10.39 6.19 -5.20
N MET A 42 9.42 5.72 -4.42
CA MET A 42 8.49 4.70 -4.88
C MET A 42 7.56 5.33 -5.91
N PRO A 43 7.48 4.79 -7.14
CA PRO A 43 6.56 5.29 -8.14
C PRO A 43 5.11 5.18 -7.68
N LEU A 44 4.29 6.21 -7.94
CA LEU A 44 2.88 6.21 -7.53
C LEU A 44 2.10 5.05 -8.17
N ASN A 45 2.39 4.71 -9.43
CA ASN A 45 1.78 3.58 -10.12
C ASN A 45 2.13 2.24 -9.46
N PHE A 46 3.36 2.08 -8.95
CA PHE A 46 3.72 0.90 -8.16
C PHE A 46 2.91 0.83 -6.86
N LEU A 47 2.78 1.96 -6.15
CA LEU A 47 2.03 2.01 -4.91
C LEU A 47 0.55 1.66 -5.12
N VAL A 48 -0.08 2.23 -6.15
CA VAL A 48 -1.47 1.92 -6.52
C VAL A 48 -1.64 0.43 -6.83
N TRP A 49 -0.78 -0.12 -7.70
CA TRP A 49 -0.80 -1.53 -8.03
C TRP A 49 -0.63 -2.42 -6.78
N TYR A 50 0.30 -2.06 -5.89
CA TYR A 50 0.56 -2.83 -4.68
C TYR A 50 -0.66 -2.86 -3.75
N ILE A 51 -1.35 -1.72 -3.60
CA ILE A 51 -2.60 -1.65 -2.81
C ILE A 51 -3.72 -2.49 -3.46
N GLU A 52 -3.80 -2.54 -4.78
CA GLU A 52 -4.79 -3.35 -5.50
C GLU A 52 -4.56 -4.86 -5.30
N GLU A 53 -3.29 -5.31 -5.28
CA GLU A 53 -2.91 -6.70 -5.00
C GLU A 53 -3.10 -7.09 -3.52
N HIS A 54 -3.14 -6.10 -2.63
CA HIS A 54 -3.22 -6.27 -1.17
C HIS A 54 -4.39 -5.47 -0.57
N PRO A 55 -5.64 -5.86 -0.83
CA PRO A 55 -6.83 -5.10 -0.45
C PRO A 55 -7.04 -4.99 1.07
N GLU A 56 -6.34 -5.79 1.87
CA GLU A 56 -6.34 -5.70 3.33
C GLU A 56 -5.47 -4.56 3.88
N ILE A 57 -4.67 -3.90 3.03
CA ILE A 57 -3.89 -2.73 3.43
C ILE A 57 -4.83 -1.57 3.73
N ASP A 58 -4.77 -1.08 4.95
CA ASP A 58 -5.43 0.13 5.40
C ASP A 58 -4.62 1.36 4.97
N LEU A 59 -5.18 2.16 4.08
CA LEU A 59 -4.54 3.37 3.56
C LEU A 59 -4.25 4.38 4.67
N TYR A 60 -5.16 4.56 5.63
CA TYR A 60 -4.96 5.48 6.73
C TYR A 60 -3.76 5.02 7.57
N ALA A 61 -3.70 3.74 7.88
CA ALA A 61 -2.57 3.16 8.61
C ALA A 61 -1.27 3.22 7.81
N LEU A 62 -1.31 3.09 6.47
CA LEU A 62 -0.14 3.21 5.60
C LEU A 62 0.47 4.61 5.63
N PHE A 63 -0.35 5.65 5.51
CA PHE A 63 0.11 7.04 5.44
C PHE A 63 0.31 7.72 6.80
N SER A 64 -0.34 7.22 7.86
CA SER A 64 -0.19 7.74 9.23
C SER A 64 1.23 7.55 9.78
N LYS A 65 1.77 8.51 10.52
CA LYS A 65 3.07 8.33 11.21
C LYS A 65 2.94 7.53 12.51
N GLU A 66 1.73 7.40 13.04
CA GLU A 66 1.45 6.83 14.36
C GLU A 66 1.26 5.31 14.32
N HIS A 67 0.87 4.77 13.16
CA HIS A 67 0.66 3.33 12.97
C HIS A 67 1.88 2.65 12.33
N ASN A 68 2.37 1.58 12.95
CA ASN A 68 3.43 0.74 12.38
C ASN A 68 2.87 -0.45 11.57
N GLN A 69 1.71 -0.98 11.98
CA GLN A 69 1.01 -2.03 11.25
C GLN A 69 0.05 -1.38 10.24
N ILE A 70 0.05 -1.87 8.99
CA ILE A 70 -0.76 -1.30 7.89
C ILE A 70 -1.97 -2.15 7.52
N VAL A 71 -2.24 -3.21 8.28
CA VAL A 71 -3.45 -4.04 8.12
C VAL A 71 -4.33 -3.73 9.31
N SER A 72 -5.60 -3.38 9.07
CA SER A 72 -6.57 -3.23 10.16
C SER A 72 -6.66 -4.56 10.93
N GLU A 73 -6.72 -4.51 12.26
CA GLU A 73 -7.03 -5.72 13.04
C GLU A 73 -8.32 -6.37 12.48
N PRO A 74 -8.43 -7.71 12.49
CA PRO A 74 -9.58 -8.40 11.94
C PRO A 74 -10.83 -8.06 12.76
N ARG A 75 -11.52 -6.99 12.36
CA ARG A 75 -12.92 -6.74 12.72
C ARG A 75 -13.77 -7.57 11.77
N ALA A 76 -14.77 -8.26 12.31
CA ALA A 76 -15.67 -9.15 11.56
C ALA A 76 -16.01 -8.59 10.15
N GLU A 77 -15.70 -9.36 9.11
CA GLU A 77 -15.78 -8.93 7.71
C GLU A 77 -17.19 -8.46 7.35
N TYR A 78 -17.32 -7.20 6.94
CA TYR A 78 -18.51 -6.70 6.25
C TYR A 78 -18.12 -6.41 4.80
N HIS A 79 -18.37 -7.38 3.91
CA HIS A 79 -18.10 -7.27 2.48
C HIS A 79 -19.07 -6.28 1.82
N LYS A 80 -18.72 -4.99 1.79
CA LYS A 80 -19.36 -4.04 0.86
C LYS A 80 -18.44 -3.79 -0.34
N LYS A 81 -18.88 -4.31 -1.48
CA LYS A 81 -18.25 -4.13 -2.80
C LYS A 81 -18.41 -2.66 -3.24
N TYR A 82 -17.45 -1.80 -2.93
CA TYR A 82 -17.50 -0.39 -3.32
C TYR A 82 -17.07 -0.22 -4.79
N ARG A 83 -17.85 0.54 -5.57
CA ARG A 83 -17.53 0.88 -6.98
C ARG A 83 -16.51 2.03 -7.00
N LYS A 84 -15.64 2.04 -8.02
CA LYS A 84 -14.55 3.02 -8.23
C LYS A 84 -14.90 4.48 -7.89
N GLN A 85 -16.11 4.93 -8.25
CA GLN A 85 -16.58 6.29 -7.97
C GLN A 85 -16.58 6.63 -6.47
N HIS A 86 -16.98 5.69 -5.61
CA HIS A 86 -17.06 5.90 -4.16
C HIS A 86 -15.67 6.06 -3.52
N VAL A 87 -14.63 5.46 -4.12
CA VAL A 87 -13.25 5.64 -3.65
C VAL A 87 -12.76 7.04 -4.01
N ILE A 88 -13.08 7.50 -5.23
CA ILE A 88 -12.73 8.85 -5.71
C ILE A 88 -13.40 9.92 -4.86
N ASP A 89 -14.72 9.80 -4.62
CA ASP A 89 -15.48 10.76 -3.83
C ASP A 89 -14.95 10.87 -2.39
N ARG A 90 -14.49 9.73 -1.83
CA ARG A 90 -13.93 9.68 -0.48
C ARG A 90 -12.53 10.31 -0.39
N ILE A 91 -11.72 10.23 -1.45
CA ILE A 91 -10.43 10.92 -1.54
C ILE A 91 -10.64 12.43 -1.61
N ILE A 92 -11.63 12.90 -2.37
CA ILE A 92 -11.93 14.34 -2.51
C ILE A 92 -12.35 14.94 -1.16
N ASN A 93 -13.27 14.29 -0.44
CA ASN A 93 -13.72 14.81 0.86
C ASN A 93 -12.58 14.95 1.89
N ILE A 94 -11.64 14.00 1.91
CA ILE A 94 -10.49 14.07 2.83
C ILE A 94 -9.58 15.25 2.47
N LEU A 95 -9.41 15.55 1.17
CA LEU A 95 -8.61 16.69 0.72
C LEU A 95 -9.30 18.04 0.99
N GLU A 96 -10.63 18.09 1.03
CA GLU A 96 -11.40 19.29 1.37
C GLU A 96 -11.41 19.59 2.87
N GLU A 97 -11.35 18.58 3.74
CA GLU A 97 -11.31 18.76 5.19
C GLU A 97 -9.91 19.20 5.72
N GLU A 98 -8.85 19.01 4.94
CA GLU A 98 -7.47 19.41 5.28
C GLU A 98 -7.03 20.77 4.69
N LEU A 99 -7.93 21.50 4.03
CA LEU A 99 -7.73 22.86 3.47
C LEU A 99 -8.45 23.93 4.30
#